data_AF-A0A973XFZ2-F1
#
_entry.id   AF-A0A973XFZ2-F1
#
_cell.length_a   1.000
_cell.length_b   1.000
_cell.length_c   1.000
_cell.angle_alpha   90.00
_cell.angle_beta   90.00
_cell.angle_gamma   90.00
#
_symmetry.space_group_name_H-M   'P 1'
#
loop_
_entity.id
_entity.type
_entity.pdbx_description
1 polymer ?
#
loop_
_entity_poly.entity_id
_entity_poly.type
_entity_poly.pdbx_seq_one_letter_code
_entity_poly.pdbx_strand_id
1 'polypeptide(L)'
;MSPGPSLRRSRTLAGWLKLAAVVVLVLLLIPYVVTPFYLIGNPVSTLMLGRWLTGARVERQWVPLAEIAPVLPVTVIASEDGQFCRHRGIDLAEIRDAVADGDLGDVRGASTLSQQLAKNLFLWPGRSFVRKALEAPLALWLDLVLGKRRLMEIYLNIAEWGPDGEFGAEAGARKAFGRSARDLTAGQAALMAAMLPDPHRRNAAHPGPGLRRLGGLYERRATRVLTRCVATRR
;
A
#
# COMPACT_ATOMS: atom_id res chain seq x y z
N MET A 1 15.12 42.54 -46.79
CA MET A 1 14.97 42.38 -45.33
C MET A 1 13.81 41.42 -45.10
N SER A 2 14.08 40.11 -45.04
CA SER A 2 13.03 39.08 -44.97
C SER A 2 12.55 38.93 -43.51
N PRO A 3 11.23 38.91 -43.25
CA PRO A 3 10.72 38.75 -41.89
C PRO A 3 10.97 37.33 -41.40
N GLY A 4 11.61 37.20 -40.25
CA GLY A 4 12.01 35.91 -39.68
C GLY A 4 10.82 35.02 -39.25
N PRO A 5 10.96 33.69 -39.31
CA PRO A 5 9.91 32.75 -38.94
C PRO A 5 9.92 32.48 -37.43
N SER A 6 9.39 33.39 -36.61
CA SER A 6 9.44 33.19 -35.14
C SER A 6 8.10 33.28 -34.40
N LEU A 7 7.02 33.80 -35.01
CA LEU A 7 5.76 34.06 -34.28
C LEU A 7 4.71 32.93 -34.37
N ARG A 8 4.80 32.03 -35.36
CA ARG A 8 3.82 30.94 -35.56
C ARG A 8 4.18 29.65 -34.79
N ARG A 9 5.48 29.42 -34.56
CA ARG A 9 6.03 28.25 -33.86
C ARG A 9 5.91 28.34 -32.32
N SER A 10 5.89 29.56 -31.77
CA SER A 10 5.74 29.82 -30.34
C SER A 10 4.31 29.58 -29.84
N ARG A 11 3.30 29.88 -30.67
CA ARG A 11 1.88 29.65 -30.35
C ARG A 11 1.51 28.16 -30.29
N THR A 12 2.08 27.34 -31.16
CA THR A 12 1.84 25.89 -31.15
C THR A 12 2.53 25.21 -29.96
N LEU A 13 3.77 25.60 -29.64
CA LEU A 13 4.50 25.09 -28.48
C LEU A 13 3.81 25.44 -27.15
N ALA A 14 3.34 26.68 -27.01
CA ALA A 14 2.55 27.09 -25.85
C ALA A 14 1.22 26.31 -25.72
N GLY A 15 0.59 25.94 -26.84
CA GLY A 15 -0.59 25.08 -26.86
C GLY A 15 -0.30 23.67 -26.35
N TRP A 16 0.78 23.04 -26.83
CA TRP A 16 1.21 21.71 -26.37
C TRP A 16 1.63 21.70 -24.90
N LEU A 17 2.31 22.74 -24.42
CA LEU A 17 2.68 22.87 -23.01
C LEU A 17 1.45 23.02 -22.12
N LYS A 18 0.45 23.81 -22.53
CA LYS A 18 -0.83 23.91 -21.81
C LYS A 18 -1.56 22.57 -21.76
N LEU A 19 -1.63 21.85 -22.89
CA LEU A 19 -2.25 20.53 -22.93
C LEU A 19 -1.53 19.56 -22.00
N ALA A 20 -0.20 19.51 -22.04
CA ALA A 20 0.59 18.66 -21.15
C ALA A 20 0.37 19.01 -19.68
N ALA A 21 0.34 20.29 -19.32
CA ALA A 21 0.05 20.74 -17.97
C ALA A 21 -1.35 20.32 -17.50
N VAL A 22 -2.37 20.45 -18.37
CA VAL A 22 -3.74 19.99 -18.09
C VAL A 22 -3.77 18.48 -17.89
N VAL A 23 -3.10 17.71 -18.75
CA VAL A 23 -3.04 16.24 -18.62
C VAL A 23 -2.39 15.84 -17.30
N VAL A 24 -1.25 16.45 -16.93
CA VAL A 24 -0.57 16.19 -15.66
C VAL A 24 -1.46 16.55 -14.48
N LEU A 25 -2.15 17.69 -14.52
CA LEU A 25 -3.08 18.10 -13.47
C LEU A 25 -4.22 17.10 -13.31
N VAL A 26 -4.83 16.67 -14.42
CA VAL A 26 -5.89 15.66 -14.40
C VAL A 26 -5.37 14.35 -13.78
N LEU A 27 -4.19 13.87 -14.19
CA LEU A 27 -3.58 12.66 -13.63
C LEU A 27 -3.34 12.77 -12.12
N LEU A 28 -2.92 13.94 -11.63
CA LEU A 28 -2.73 14.20 -10.20
C LEU A 28 -4.04 14.25 -9.42
N LEU A 29 -5.14 14.67 -10.05
CA LEU A 29 -6.46 14.79 -9.41
C LEU A 29 -7.26 13.50 -9.44
N ILE A 30 -7.02 12.60 -10.40
CA ILE A 30 -7.74 11.32 -10.54
C ILE A 30 -7.81 10.55 -9.21
N PRO A 31 -6.71 10.30 -8.47
CA PRO A 31 -6.76 9.59 -7.19
C PRO A 31 -7.77 10.19 -6.20
N TYR A 32 -7.84 11.51 -6.12
CA TYR A 32 -8.74 12.21 -5.20
C TYR A 32 -10.20 12.03 -5.58
N VAL A 33 -10.49 12.08 -6.89
CA VAL A 33 -11.84 11.91 -7.44
C VAL A 33 -12.32 10.46 -7.33
N VAL A 34 -11.45 9.47 -7.56
CA VAL A 34 -11.85 8.06 -7.55
C VAL A 34 -11.93 7.45 -6.15
N THR A 35 -11.19 7.98 -5.17
CA THR A 35 -11.14 7.41 -3.81
C THR A 35 -12.51 7.26 -3.14
N PRO A 36 -13.45 8.23 -3.20
CA PRO A 36 -14.79 8.05 -2.64
C PRO A 36 -15.55 6.83 -3.19
N PHE A 37 -15.32 6.46 -4.45
CA PHE A 37 -15.96 5.27 -5.04
C PHE A 37 -15.45 3.97 -4.42
N TYR A 38 -14.27 3.98 -3.80
CA TYR A 38 -13.69 2.82 -3.12
C TYR A 38 -14.28 2.58 -1.73
N LEU A 39 -15.20 3.42 -1.26
CA LEU A 39 -16.01 3.13 -0.07
C LEU A 39 -16.86 1.86 -0.26
N ILE A 40 -17.32 1.62 -1.49
CA ILE A 40 -18.16 0.49 -1.85
C ILE A 40 -17.53 -0.38 -2.95
N GLY A 41 -16.64 0.17 -3.77
CA GLY A 41 -15.99 -0.53 -4.87
C GLY A 41 -14.66 -1.18 -4.49
N ASN A 42 -14.29 -2.22 -5.23
CA ASN A 42 -13.06 -2.99 -5.02
C ASN A 42 -11.98 -2.52 -6.02
N PRO A 43 -11.05 -1.64 -5.61
CA PRO A 43 -10.13 -1.01 -6.56
C PRO A 43 -9.16 -2.01 -7.19
N VAL A 44 -8.64 -1.67 -8.37
CA VAL A 44 -7.47 -2.34 -8.96
C VAL A 44 -6.26 -1.43 -8.77
N SER A 45 -5.15 -1.98 -8.31
CA SER A 45 -3.91 -1.29 -8.06
C SER A 45 -3.12 -1.07 -9.35
N THR A 46 -2.31 -0.02 -9.39
CA THR A 46 -1.38 0.24 -10.50
C THR A 46 -0.37 -0.90 -10.70
N LEU A 47 0.00 -1.63 -9.65
CA LEU A 47 0.83 -2.83 -9.75
C LEU A 47 0.14 -3.93 -10.57
N MET A 48 -1.15 -4.21 -10.31
CA MET A 48 -1.92 -5.18 -11.09
C MET A 48 -2.08 -4.73 -12.54
N LEU A 49 -2.37 -3.45 -12.78
CA LEU A 49 -2.43 -2.88 -14.13
C LEU A 49 -1.09 -3.05 -14.87
N GLY A 50 0.03 -2.75 -14.21
CA GLY A 50 1.36 -2.93 -14.78
C GLY A 50 1.65 -4.38 -15.18
N ARG A 51 1.24 -5.35 -14.36
CA ARG A 51 1.38 -6.78 -14.69
C ARG A 51 0.51 -7.20 -15.87
N TRP A 52 -0.74 -6.75 -15.94
CA TRP A 52 -1.59 -7.03 -17.10
C TRP A 52 -1.02 -6.46 -18.40
N LEU A 53 -0.45 -5.26 -18.36
CA LEU A 53 0.19 -4.65 -19.53
C LEU A 53 1.41 -5.43 -20.03
N THR A 54 2.12 -6.15 -19.16
CA THR A 54 3.25 -7.00 -19.54
C THR A 54 2.84 -8.45 -19.81
N GLY A 55 1.55 -8.79 -19.71
CA GLY A 55 1.05 -10.16 -19.82
C GLY A 55 1.41 -11.05 -18.62
N ALA A 56 1.90 -10.47 -17.52
CA ALA A 56 2.20 -11.20 -16.31
C ALA A 56 0.93 -11.61 -15.54
N ARG A 57 1.00 -12.75 -14.86
CA ARG A 57 -0.10 -13.32 -14.08
C ARG A 57 -0.53 -12.36 -12.96
N VAL A 58 -1.83 -12.22 -12.76
CA VAL A 58 -2.46 -11.58 -11.60
C VAL A 58 -3.56 -12.51 -11.13
N GLU A 59 -3.37 -13.11 -9.97
CA GLU A 59 -4.36 -13.92 -9.28
C GLU A 59 -4.89 -13.13 -8.09
N ARG A 60 -6.19 -12.85 -8.06
CA ARG A 60 -6.82 -12.10 -6.97
C ARG A 60 -8.20 -12.61 -6.67
N GLN A 61 -8.47 -12.80 -5.38
CA GLN A 61 -9.80 -12.99 -4.85
C GLN A 61 -10.05 -11.95 -3.76
N TRP A 62 -11.03 -11.07 -3.99
CA TRP A 62 -11.42 -10.08 -2.98
C TRP A 62 -12.20 -10.76 -1.87
N VAL A 63 -11.82 -10.46 -0.63
CA VAL A 63 -12.57 -10.87 0.58
C VAL A 63 -12.79 -9.67 1.49
N PRO A 64 -14.01 -9.45 2.02
CA PRO A 64 -14.25 -8.43 3.03
C PRO A 64 -13.35 -8.62 4.25
N LEU A 65 -12.99 -7.55 4.95
CA LEU A 65 -12.12 -7.64 6.14
C LEU A 65 -12.73 -8.50 7.24
N ALA A 66 -14.06 -8.59 7.30
CA ALA A 66 -14.78 -9.46 8.23
C ALA A 66 -14.58 -10.96 7.95
N GLU A 67 -14.21 -11.32 6.73
CA GLU A 67 -13.92 -12.70 6.30
C GLU A 67 -12.41 -13.01 6.33
N ILE A 68 -11.58 -12.06 6.77
CA ILE A 68 -10.16 -12.30 7.01
C ILE A 68 -9.99 -12.63 8.50
N ALA A 69 -9.16 -13.64 8.82
CA ALA A 69 -8.85 -13.99 10.19
C ALA A 69 -8.37 -12.73 10.96
N PRO A 70 -8.99 -12.36 12.10
CA PRO A 70 -8.68 -11.10 12.79
C PRO A 70 -7.21 -10.94 13.16
N VAL A 71 -6.48 -12.04 13.30
CA VAL A 71 -5.05 -12.03 13.61
C VAL A 71 -4.19 -11.46 12.48
N LEU A 72 -4.61 -11.56 11.22
CA LEU A 72 -3.85 -11.03 10.08
C LEU A 72 -3.74 -9.50 10.09
N PRO A 73 -4.83 -8.70 10.09
CA PRO A 73 -4.73 -7.24 10.16
C PRO A 73 -3.99 -6.78 11.42
N VAL A 74 -4.17 -7.46 12.55
CA VAL A 74 -3.45 -7.13 13.80
C VAL A 74 -1.95 -7.31 13.63
N THR A 75 -1.53 -8.41 13.02
CA THR A 75 -0.11 -8.71 12.82
C THR A 75 0.53 -7.78 11.79
N VAL A 76 -0.19 -7.43 10.72
CA VAL A 76 0.25 -6.45 9.71
C VAL A 76 0.43 -5.07 10.33
N ILE A 77 -0.52 -4.60 11.14
CA ILE A 77 -0.37 -3.33 11.89
C ILE A 77 0.88 -3.43 12.78
N ALA A 78 1.02 -4.51 13.54
CA ALA A 78 2.13 -4.64 14.48
C ALA A 78 3.52 -4.76 13.82
N SER A 79 3.58 -5.21 12.58
CA SER A 79 4.83 -5.33 11.82
C SER A 79 5.20 -4.09 11.02
N GLU A 80 4.21 -3.43 10.42
CA GLU A 80 4.43 -2.35 9.45
C GLU A 80 4.16 -0.96 10.01
N ASP A 81 3.21 -0.82 10.93
CA ASP A 81 2.68 0.49 11.36
C ASP A 81 1.98 0.36 12.73
N GLY A 82 2.78 0.28 13.80
CA GLY A 82 2.26 0.02 15.15
C GLY A 82 1.33 1.12 15.70
N GLN A 83 1.35 2.32 15.11
CA GLN A 83 0.49 3.44 15.47
C GLN A 83 -0.67 3.64 14.48
N PHE A 84 -0.92 2.69 13.56
CA PHE A 84 -1.93 2.82 12.50
C PHE A 84 -3.28 3.36 12.99
N CYS A 85 -3.79 2.88 14.11
CA CYS A 85 -5.08 3.32 14.64
C CYS A 85 -5.08 4.72 15.28
N ARG A 86 -3.91 5.35 15.48
CA ARG A 86 -3.74 6.62 16.18
C ARG A 86 -3.49 7.80 15.23
N HIS A 87 -2.72 7.59 14.17
CA HIS A 87 -2.40 8.67 13.23
C HIS A 87 -3.46 8.78 12.12
N ARG A 88 -3.39 9.82 11.28
CA ARG A 88 -4.35 10.09 10.18
C ARG A 88 -3.70 10.00 8.81
N GLY A 89 -3.08 8.86 8.50
CA GLY A 89 -2.40 8.61 7.22
C GLY A 89 -0.89 8.85 7.21
N ILE A 90 -0.34 9.68 8.11
CA ILE A 90 1.10 9.84 8.31
C ILE A 90 1.38 9.83 9.82
N ASP A 91 2.44 9.15 10.26
CA ASP A 91 2.86 9.17 11.66
C ASP A 91 3.79 10.37 11.93
N LEU A 92 3.18 11.47 12.38
CA LEU A 92 3.93 12.66 12.78
C LEU A 92 4.63 12.50 14.13
N ALA A 93 4.17 11.57 14.98
CA ALA A 93 4.82 11.33 16.27
C ALA A 93 6.14 10.60 16.05
N GLU A 94 6.15 9.55 15.24
CA GLU A 94 7.37 8.84 14.83
C GLU A 94 8.38 9.76 14.13
N ILE A 95 7.91 10.65 13.25
CA ILE A 95 8.77 11.68 12.63
C ILE A 95 9.39 12.60 13.68
N ARG A 96 8.61 13.05 14.67
CA ARG A 96 9.11 13.96 15.72
C ARG A 96 10.11 13.28 16.64
N ASP A 97 9.80 12.07 17.07
CA ASP A 97 10.62 11.29 17.99
C ASP A 97 11.98 11.00 17.34
N ALA A 98 11.98 10.56 16.09
CA ALA A 98 13.23 10.28 15.38
C ALA A 98 14.02 11.55 14.98
N VAL A 99 13.37 12.71 14.81
CA VAL A 99 14.07 14.00 14.70
C VAL A 99 14.72 14.36 16.03
N ALA A 100 14.02 14.15 17.16
CA ALA A 100 14.54 14.43 18.49
C ALA A 100 15.71 13.52 18.87
N ASP A 101 15.63 12.24 18.49
CA ASP A 101 16.67 11.23 18.73
C ASP A 101 17.84 11.32 17.72
N GLY A 102 17.73 12.20 16.71
CA GLY A 102 18.73 12.35 15.66
C GLY A 102 18.79 11.18 14.67
N ASP A 103 17.88 10.20 14.78
CA ASP A 103 17.80 9.03 13.91
C ASP A 103 16.87 9.28 12.72
N LEU A 104 17.30 10.19 11.84
CA LEU A 104 16.61 10.44 10.57
C LEU A 104 16.66 9.22 9.61
N GLY A 105 17.45 8.19 9.93
CA GLY A 105 17.54 6.94 9.18
C GLY A 105 16.26 6.13 9.30
N ASP A 106 15.71 6.03 10.51
CA ASP A 106 14.48 5.29 10.80
C ASP A 106 13.25 5.94 10.14
N VAL A 107 13.14 7.28 10.16
CA VAL A 107 12.07 8.05 9.48
C VAL A 107 12.05 7.83 7.97
N ARG A 108 13.24 7.70 7.35
CA ARG A 108 13.35 7.47 5.91
C ARG A 108 12.89 6.06 5.51
N GLY A 109 12.89 5.11 6.46
CA GLY A 109 12.45 3.74 6.30
C GLY A 109 10.98 3.50 6.67
N ALA A 110 10.46 4.19 7.69
CA ALA A 110 9.11 3.99 8.22
C ALA A 110 8.06 4.64 7.32
N SER A 111 7.40 3.82 6.48
CA SER A 111 6.22 4.25 5.72
C SER A 111 4.97 3.63 6.35
N THR A 112 4.02 4.47 6.75
CA THR A 112 2.72 4.03 7.27
C THR A 112 1.97 3.16 6.26
N LEU A 113 1.03 2.35 6.74
CA LEU A 113 0.19 1.52 5.87
C LEU A 113 -0.61 2.37 4.87
N SER A 114 -1.03 3.58 5.26
CA SER A 114 -1.74 4.51 4.37
C SER A 114 -0.83 5.03 3.25
N GLN A 115 0.45 5.31 3.52
CA GLN A 115 1.44 5.67 2.49
C GLN A 115 1.77 4.49 1.57
N GLN A 116 1.93 3.28 2.14
CA GLN A 116 2.13 2.07 1.35
C GLN A 116 0.92 1.79 0.44
N LEU A 117 -0.30 1.99 0.94
CA LEU A 117 -1.51 1.89 0.14
C LEU A 117 -1.52 2.92 -0.98
N ALA A 118 -1.26 4.20 -0.70
CA ALA A 118 -1.18 5.24 -1.72
C ALA A 118 -0.18 4.88 -2.84
N LYS A 119 1.00 4.40 -2.44
CA LYS A 119 2.06 3.94 -3.34
C LYS A 119 1.57 2.82 -4.26
N ASN A 120 0.98 1.76 -3.69
CA ASN A 120 0.60 0.57 -4.46
C ASN A 120 -0.68 0.78 -5.27
N LEU A 121 -1.61 1.59 -4.77
CA LEU A 121 -2.91 1.78 -5.38
C LEU A 121 -2.86 2.74 -6.58
N PHE A 122 -2.12 3.84 -6.46
CA PHE A 122 -2.15 4.94 -7.45
C PHE A 122 -0.81 5.28 -8.09
N LEU A 123 0.30 4.94 -7.45
CA LEU A 123 1.63 5.38 -7.88
C LEU A 123 2.40 4.22 -8.52
N TRP A 124 3.68 4.45 -8.83
CA TRP A 124 4.52 3.48 -9.53
C TRP A 124 5.61 2.88 -8.61
N PRO A 125 6.08 1.65 -8.91
CA PRO A 125 7.19 1.03 -8.18
C PRO A 125 8.52 1.78 -8.38
N GLY A 126 9.50 1.58 -7.50
CA GLY A 126 10.85 2.17 -7.56
C GLY A 126 11.21 3.02 -6.35
N ARG A 127 12.27 3.84 -6.37
CA ARG A 127 12.56 4.87 -5.36
C ARG A 127 12.59 6.24 -6.04
N SER A 128 11.75 7.16 -5.61
CA SER A 128 11.70 8.53 -6.16
C SER A 128 11.27 9.52 -5.08
N PHE A 129 12.02 10.61 -4.93
CA PHE A 129 11.68 11.71 -4.01
C PHE A 129 10.35 12.36 -4.38
N VAL A 130 10.11 12.59 -5.67
CA VAL A 130 8.85 13.16 -6.17
C VAL A 130 7.68 12.24 -5.80
N ARG A 131 7.81 10.93 -6.04
CA ARG A 131 6.76 9.98 -5.65
C ARG A 131 6.54 10.00 -4.13
N LYS A 132 7.62 10.02 -3.34
CA LYS A 132 7.52 10.04 -1.88
C LYS A 132 6.77 11.29 -1.39
N ALA A 133 6.96 12.44 -2.05
CA ALA A 133 6.21 13.66 -1.78
C ALA A 133 4.72 13.54 -2.13
N LEU A 134 4.35 12.73 -3.14
CA LEU A 134 2.95 12.45 -3.49
C LEU A 134 2.27 11.46 -2.53
N GLU A 135 3.03 10.53 -1.93
CA GLU A 135 2.48 9.54 -0.98
C GLU A 135 1.82 10.20 0.23
N ALA A 136 2.41 11.27 0.77
CA ALA A 136 1.91 11.95 1.97
C ALA A 136 0.48 12.52 1.82
N PRO A 137 0.19 13.44 0.88
CA PRO A 137 -1.17 13.99 0.73
C PRO A 137 -2.18 12.92 0.32
N LEU A 138 -1.79 11.93 -0.49
CA LEU A 138 -2.66 10.80 -0.83
C LEU A 138 -2.98 9.92 0.38
N ALA A 139 -2.00 9.67 1.25
CA ALA A 139 -2.21 8.89 2.47
C ALA A 139 -3.17 9.60 3.42
N LEU A 140 -3.03 10.91 3.61
CA LEU A 140 -3.97 11.72 4.39
C LEU A 140 -5.39 11.64 3.80
N TRP A 141 -5.51 11.76 2.47
CA TRP A 141 -6.79 11.70 1.77
C TRP A 141 -7.46 10.33 1.88
N LEU A 142 -6.71 9.25 1.64
CA LEU A 142 -7.18 7.88 1.79
C LEU A 142 -7.68 7.60 3.20
N ASP A 143 -6.91 8.03 4.22
CA ASP A 143 -7.27 7.85 5.62
C ASP A 143 -8.55 8.60 5.98
N LEU A 144 -8.68 9.84 5.50
CA LEU A 144 -9.84 10.69 5.72
C LEU A 144 -11.11 10.13 5.07
N VAL A 145 -11.04 9.74 3.79
CA VAL A 145 -12.22 9.33 3.02
C VAL A 145 -12.65 7.92 3.37
N LEU A 146 -11.71 6.97 3.43
CA LEU A 146 -12.04 5.54 3.59
C LEU A 146 -12.20 5.15 5.06
N GLY A 147 -11.48 5.82 5.96
CA GLY A 147 -11.32 5.39 7.34
C GLY A 147 -10.49 4.10 7.48
N LYS A 148 -10.02 3.84 8.71
CA LYS A 148 -9.03 2.78 9.00
C LYS A 148 -9.46 1.37 8.58
N ARG A 149 -10.73 1.03 8.79
CA ARG A 149 -11.27 -0.30 8.50
C ARG A 149 -11.28 -0.59 6.99
N ARG A 150 -11.84 0.32 6.19
CA ARG A 150 -11.88 0.14 4.73
C ARG A 150 -10.49 0.25 4.10
N LEU A 151 -9.64 1.12 4.63
CA LEU A 151 -8.24 1.25 4.22
C LEU A 151 -7.50 -0.08 4.42
N MET A 152 -7.62 -0.70 5.60
CA MET A 152 -7.03 -2.01 5.88
C MET A 152 -7.60 -3.10 4.96
N GLU A 153 -8.90 -3.11 4.70
CA GLU A 153 -9.51 -4.06 3.77
C GLU A 153 -8.89 -3.95 2.37
N ILE A 154 -8.81 -2.73 1.82
CA ILE A 154 -8.22 -2.51 0.50
C ILE A 154 -6.75 -2.92 0.52
N TYR A 155 -5.98 -2.49 1.53
CA TYR A 155 -4.57 -2.84 1.66
C TYR A 155 -4.35 -4.35 1.59
N LEU A 156 -5.07 -5.13 2.41
CA LEU A 156 -4.91 -6.59 2.45
C LEU A 156 -5.34 -7.27 1.15
N ASN A 157 -6.25 -6.65 0.38
CA ASN A 157 -6.75 -7.19 -0.89
C ASN A 157 -5.98 -6.74 -2.14
N ILE A 158 -5.08 -5.75 -2.02
CA ILE A 158 -4.23 -5.31 -3.14
C ILE A 158 -2.74 -5.53 -2.89
N ALA A 159 -2.34 -5.90 -1.67
CA ALA A 159 -0.98 -6.30 -1.39
C ALA A 159 -0.63 -7.56 -2.19
N GLU A 160 0.62 -7.63 -2.66
CA GLU A 160 1.17 -8.80 -3.33
C GLU A 160 1.77 -9.74 -2.27
N TRP A 161 1.21 -10.94 -2.15
CA TRP A 161 1.54 -11.93 -1.13
C TRP A 161 2.33 -13.11 -1.72
N GLY A 162 2.99 -12.93 -2.85
CA GLY A 162 3.77 -14.00 -3.46
C GLY A 162 4.55 -13.53 -4.69
N PRO A 163 5.51 -14.33 -5.14
CA PRO A 163 6.38 -13.95 -6.25
C PRO A 163 5.66 -13.96 -7.60
N ASP A 164 4.57 -14.72 -7.74
CA ASP A 164 3.95 -15.05 -9.03
C ASP A 164 2.68 -14.22 -9.31
N GLY A 165 2.47 -13.13 -8.58
CA GLY A 165 1.32 -12.23 -8.75
C GLY A 165 0.08 -12.65 -7.97
N GLU A 166 0.25 -13.23 -6.79
CA GLU A 166 -0.84 -13.45 -5.83
C GLU A 166 -1.19 -12.14 -5.11
N PHE A 167 -2.23 -11.46 -5.60
CA PHE A 167 -2.75 -10.22 -4.99
C PHE A 167 -3.92 -10.52 -4.05
N GLY A 168 -3.84 -9.96 -2.85
CA GLY A 168 -4.87 -10.10 -1.84
C GLY A 168 -4.68 -11.28 -0.89
N ALA A 169 -5.13 -11.10 0.35
CA ALA A 169 -4.87 -12.03 1.45
C ALA A 169 -5.41 -13.44 1.18
N GLU A 170 -6.56 -13.57 0.51
CA GLU A 170 -7.12 -14.89 0.15
C GLU A 170 -6.22 -15.63 -0.85
N ALA A 171 -5.81 -14.98 -1.94
CA ALA A 171 -4.90 -15.59 -2.91
C ALA A 171 -3.56 -15.97 -2.25
N GLY A 172 -3.01 -15.08 -1.42
CA GLY A 172 -1.79 -15.34 -0.65
C GLY A 172 -1.91 -16.53 0.31
N ALA A 173 -2.99 -16.61 1.08
CA ALA A 173 -3.23 -17.71 2.03
C ALA A 173 -3.43 -19.05 1.32
N ARG A 174 -4.15 -19.06 0.19
CA ARG A 174 -4.36 -20.25 -0.63
C ARG A 174 -3.05 -20.76 -1.22
N LYS A 175 -2.26 -19.86 -1.80
CA LYS A 175 -0.96 -20.21 -2.36
C LYS A 175 0.02 -20.68 -1.28
N ALA A 176 0.06 -20.00 -0.14
CA ALA A 176 1.05 -20.29 0.90
C ALA A 176 0.73 -21.54 1.71
N PHE A 177 -0.54 -21.77 2.02
CA PHE A 177 -0.95 -22.77 3.01
C PHE A 177 -2.10 -23.67 2.56
N GLY A 178 -2.66 -23.48 1.36
CA GLY A 178 -3.85 -24.19 0.89
C GLY A 178 -5.11 -23.85 1.68
N ARG A 179 -5.13 -22.75 2.43
CA ARG A 179 -6.22 -22.35 3.35
C ARG A 179 -6.83 -21.02 2.95
N SER A 180 -8.08 -20.81 3.36
CA SER A 180 -8.69 -19.49 3.24
C SER A 180 -8.06 -18.51 4.24
N ALA A 181 -8.03 -17.22 3.88
CA ALA A 181 -7.59 -16.14 4.75
C ALA A 181 -8.40 -16.05 6.05
N ARG A 182 -9.63 -16.58 6.06
CA ARG A 182 -10.48 -16.67 7.26
C ARG A 182 -9.94 -17.63 8.33
N ASP A 183 -9.19 -18.66 7.92
CA ASP A 183 -8.76 -19.79 8.76
C ASP A 183 -7.25 -19.73 9.09
N LEU A 184 -6.62 -18.56 8.89
CA LEU A 184 -5.21 -18.36 9.20
C LEU A 184 -4.96 -18.45 10.71
N THR A 185 -3.96 -19.24 11.09
CA THR A 185 -3.42 -19.23 12.45
C THR A 185 -2.55 -18.00 12.69
N ALA A 186 -2.24 -17.71 13.95
CA ALA A 186 -1.34 -16.60 14.31
C ALA A 186 0.04 -16.73 13.65
N GLY A 187 0.63 -17.92 13.69
CA GLY A 187 1.92 -18.18 13.02
C GLY A 187 1.84 -18.02 11.50
N GLN A 188 0.76 -18.47 10.85
CA GLN A 188 0.57 -18.30 9.40
C GLN A 188 0.41 -16.82 9.01
N ALA A 189 -0.40 -16.08 9.76
CA ALA A 189 -0.57 -14.64 9.58
C ALA A 189 0.75 -13.88 9.78
N ALA A 190 1.56 -14.29 10.77
CA ALA A 190 2.86 -13.68 11.02
C ALA A 190 3.89 -13.97 9.92
N LEU A 191 3.88 -15.17 9.35
CA LEU A 191 4.71 -15.50 8.18
C LEU A 191 4.28 -14.69 6.95
N MET A 192 2.98 -14.52 6.73
CA MET A 192 2.46 -13.66 5.66
C MET A 192 2.89 -12.21 5.84
N ALA A 193 2.69 -11.64 7.03
CA ALA A 193 3.12 -10.27 7.34
C ALA A 193 4.65 -10.10 7.17
N ALA A 194 5.45 -11.10 7.58
CA ALA A 194 6.91 -11.08 7.44
C ALA A 194 7.39 -11.08 5.98
N MET A 195 6.55 -11.51 5.03
CA MET A 195 6.88 -11.55 3.60
C MET A 195 6.61 -10.23 2.88
N LEU A 196 5.63 -9.43 3.34
CA LEU A 196 5.20 -8.18 2.68
C LEU A 196 6.31 -7.20 2.28
N PRO A 197 7.40 -7.02 3.05
CA PRO A 197 8.47 -6.10 2.64
C PRO A 197 9.22 -6.51 1.37
N ASP A 198 9.23 -7.81 1.04
CA ASP A 198 9.97 -8.36 -0.11
C ASP A 198 9.30 -9.65 -0.63
N PRO A 199 8.09 -9.55 -1.22
CA PRO A 199 7.26 -10.71 -1.56
C PRO A 199 7.81 -11.54 -2.72
N HIS A 200 8.74 -10.98 -3.51
CA HIS A 200 9.40 -11.72 -4.59
C HIS A 200 10.53 -12.62 -4.08
N ARG A 201 11.12 -12.32 -2.92
CA ARG A 201 12.23 -13.10 -2.35
C ARG A 201 11.83 -13.90 -1.11
N ARG A 202 10.79 -13.46 -0.40
CA ARG A 202 10.26 -14.15 0.78
C ARG A 202 9.05 -14.99 0.36
N ASN A 203 8.97 -16.21 0.87
CA ASN A 203 7.86 -17.11 0.59
C ASN A 203 7.31 -17.70 1.90
N ALA A 204 6.06 -17.37 2.21
CA ALA A 204 5.38 -17.87 3.41
C ALA A 204 5.12 -19.39 3.38
N ALA A 205 5.03 -20.01 2.19
CA ALA A 205 4.89 -21.45 2.01
C ALA A 205 6.16 -22.21 2.41
N HIS A 206 7.33 -21.63 2.11
CA HIS A 206 8.64 -22.23 2.35
C HIS A 206 9.54 -21.25 3.11
N PRO A 207 9.22 -20.94 4.39
CA PRO A 207 9.92 -19.89 5.09
C PRO A 207 11.33 -20.34 5.48
N GLY A 208 12.35 -19.62 5.03
CA GLY A 208 13.72 -19.82 5.51
C GLY A 208 13.87 -19.47 7.01
N PRO A 209 15.01 -19.81 7.64
CA PRO A 209 15.24 -19.54 9.06
C PRO A 209 15.03 -18.06 9.45
N GLY A 210 15.48 -17.14 8.60
CA GLY A 210 15.29 -15.70 8.79
C GLY A 210 13.82 -15.28 8.79
N LEU A 211 13.02 -15.80 7.85
CA LEU A 211 11.59 -15.49 7.76
C LEU A 211 10.81 -16.05 8.95
N ARG A 212 11.16 -17.26 9.42
CA ARG A 212 10.56 -17.86 10.63
C ARG A 212 10.86 -17.02 11.88
N ARG A 213 12.12 -16.59 12.05
CA ARG A 213 12.52 -15.73 13.17
C ARG A 213 11.75 -14.41 13.16
N LEU A 214 11.59 -13.80 11.97
CA LEU A 214 10.85 -12.56 11.79
C LEU A 214 9.36 -12.75 12.07
N GLY A 215 8.74 -13.84 11.57
CA GLY A 215 7.36 -14.21 11.87
C GLY A 215 7.12 -14.34 13.37
N GLY A 216 7.96 -15.08 14.09
CA GLY A 216 7.84 -15.21 15.54
C GLY A 216 7.97 -13.86 16.29
N LEU A 217 8.76 -12.91 15.77
CA LEU A 217 8.80 -11.55 16.32
C LEU A 217 7.47 -10.81 16.11
N TYR A 218 6.91 -10.89 14.90
CA TYR A 218 5.66 -10.21 14.55
C TYR A 218 4.47 -10.78 15.33
N GLU A 219 4.41 -12.09 15.51
CA GLU A 219 3.43 -12.76 16.36
C GLU A 219 3.47 -12.24 17.81
N ARG A 220 4.67 -12.07 18.38
CA ARG A 220 4.81 -11.47 19.72
C ARG A 220 4.38 -10.00 19.75
N ARG A 221 4.72 -9.22 18.72
CA ARG A 221 4.35 -7.79 18.62
C ARG A 221 2.84 -7.61 18.51
N ALA A 222 2.15 -8.49 17.78
CA ALA A 222 0.70 -8.45 17.58
C ALA A 222 -0.10 -8.41 18.89
N THR A 223 0.43 -9.00 19.98
CA THR A 223 -0.21 -9.00 21.29
C THR A 223 -0.23 -7.64 22.00
N ARG A 224 0.57 -6.67 21.55
CA ARG A 224 0.81 -5.39 22.25
C ARG A 224 0.23 -4.17 21.54
N VAL A 225 -0.44 -4.35 20.40
CA VAL A 225 -0.81 -3.25 19.50
C VAL A 225 -2.30 -2.93 19.59
N LEU A 226 -2.63 -1.64 19.51
CA LEU A 226 -4.01 -1.18 19.50
C LEU A 226 -4.64 -1.39 18.12
N THR A 227 -5.71 -2.20 18.08
CA THR A 227 -6.35 -2.60 16.81
C THR A 227 -7.86 -2.39 16.79
N ARG A 228 -8.37 -1.61 17.74
CA ARG A 228 -9.81 -1.26 17.85
C ARG A 228 -10.37 -0.65 16.56
N CYS A 229 -9.54 0.03 15.77
CA CYS A 229 -9.97 0.67 14.53
C CYS A 229 -10.26 -0.31 13.37
N VAL A 230 -9.78 -1.55 13.46
CA VAL A 230 -10.00 -2.60 12.44
C VAL A 230 -10.86 -3.76 12.94
N ALA A 231 -11.14 -3.83 14.24
CA ALA A 231 -12.01 -4.84 14.82
C ALA A 231 -13.41 -4.82 14.18
N THR A 232 -13.96 -6.00 13.91
CA THR A 232 -15.39 -6.17 13.64
C THR A 232 -16.16 -5.88 14.93
N ARG A 233 -17.12 -4.94 14.89
CA ARG A 233 -18.14 -4.90 15.94
C ARG A 233 -18.90 -6.23 15.83
N ARG A 234 -18.87 -7.04 16.88
CA ARG A 234 -19.77 -8.18 17.01
C ARG A 234 -21.18 -7.68 17.23
#